data_AF-A0A7C3U458-F1
#
_entry.id   AF-A0A7C3U458-F1
#
_cell.length_a   1.000
_cell.length_b   1.000
_cell.length_c   1.000
_cell.angle_alpha   90.00
_cell.angle_beta   90.00
_cell.angle_gamma   90.00
#
_symmetry.space_group_name_H-M   'P 1'
#
loop_
_entity.id
_entity.type
_entity.pdbx_description
1 polymer ?
#
loop_
_entity_poly.entity_id
_entity_poly.type
_entity_poly.pdbx_seq_one_letter_code
_entity_poly.pdbx_strand_id
1 'polypeptide(L)'
;MESFELGQYATDLENYFASLEGVVLAYLFGSYARGRAWAQSDVDVAVLLEGRPGDHRCLDMRLEVIGGLMGILHTDDVDVLILNQAPPALRYSVLRDGIVLFCRDRQVMIEFRVGTLNEYLDFKPFLKRHGDAILEKARKGDLLGGYDAHKDALERYRRLRERLA
;
A
#
# COMPACT_ATOMS: atom_id res chain seq x y z
N MET A 1 20.04 -21.92 -7.91
CA MET A 1 19.56 -20.54 -7.71
C MET A 1 18.06 -20.63 -7.89
N GLU A 2 17.36 -20.95 -6.81
CA GLU A 2 15.95 -21.33 -6.83
C GLU A 2 15.13 -20.08 -7.15
N SER A 3 14.48 -20.10 -8.30
CA SER A 3 13.38 -19.20 -8.61
C SER A 3 12.35 -19.33 -7.47
N PHE A 4 12.00 -18.23 -6.81
CA PHE A 4 10.89 -18.21 -5.86
C PHE A 4 9.59 -18.43 -6.65
N GLU A 5 9.25 -19.69 -6.89
CA GLU A 5 8.06 -20.07 -7.62
C GLU A 5 6.87 -20.08 -6.67
N LEU A 6 6.23 -18.92 -6.50
CA LEU A 6 4.94 -18.80 -5.80
C LEU A 6 3.89 -19.81 -6.27
N GLY A 7 4.05 -20.37 -7.49
CA GLY A 7 3.24 -21.47 -7.99
C GLY A 7 3.24 -22.72 -7.09
N GLN A 8 4.34 -22.98 -6.36
CA GLN A 8 4.40 -24.13 -5.44
C GLN A 8 3.51 -23.94 -4.20
N TYR A 9 3.26 -22.70 -3.80
CA TYR A 9 2.44 -22.34 -2.63
C TYR A 9 1.00 -21.96 -3.01
N ALA A 10 0.63 -22.01 -4.29
CA ALA A 10 -0.66 -21.51 -4.76
C ALA A 10 -1.84 -22.17 -4.03
N THR A 11 -1.82 -23.50 -3.90
CA THR A 11 -2.87 -24.27 -3.21
C THR A 11 -2.92 -23.95 -1.71
N ASP A 12 -1.77 -23.81 -1.05
CA ASP A 12 -1.70 -23.54 0.38
C ASP A 12 -2.20 -22.12 0.69
N LEU A 13 -1.83 -21.15 -0.14
CA LEU A 13 -2.32 -19.77 -0.06
C LEU A 13 -3.83 -19.71 -0.30
N GLU A 14 -4.35 -20.40 -1.32
CA GLU A 14 -5.78 -20.45 -1.59
C GLU A 14 -6.56 -21.04 -0.41
N ASN A 15 -6.10 -22.16 0.14
CA ASN A 15 -6.70 -22.80 1.32
C ASN A 15 -6.62 -21.90 2.56
N TYR A 16 -5.49 -21.21 2.75
CA TYR A 16 -5.30 -20.29 3.86
C TYR A 16 -6.31 -19.14 3.80
N PHE A 17 -6.39 -18.43 2.68
CA PHE A 17 -7.35 -17.32 2.51
C PHE A 17 -8.81 -17.80 2.51
N ALA A 18 -9.08 -19.03 2.06
CA ALA A 18 -10.40 -19.63 2.19
C ALA A 18 -10.79 -19.88 3.66
N SER A 19 -9.83 -20.20 4.53
CA SER A 19 -10.08 -20.45 5.95
C SER A 19 -10.33 -19.18 6.77
N LEU A 20 -9.83 -18.02 6.32
CA LEU A 20 -10.03 -16.74 6.99
C LEU A 20 -11.46 -16.21 6.77
N GLU A 21 -12.21 -16.02 7.85
CA GLU A 21 -13.54 -15.41 7.78
C GLU A 21 -13.48 -13.90 7.46
N GLY A 22 -14.32 -13.47 6.52
CA GLY A 22 -14.41 -12.06 6.13
C GLY A 22 -13.37 -11.59 5.11
N VAL A 23 -12.45 -12.45 4.66
CA VAL A 23 -11.59 -12.17 3.49
C VAL A 23 -12.36 -12.45 2.21
N VAL A 24 -12.47 -11.46 1.33
CA VAL A 24 -13.19 -11.59 0.04
C VAL A 24 -12.22 -11.71 -1.13
N LEU A 25 -11.12 -10.95 -1.10
CA LEU A 25 -10.10 -10.97 -2.15
C LEU A 25 -8.71 -10.90 -1.53
N ALA A 26 -7.77 -11.61 -2.14
CA ALA A 26 -6.35 -11.43 -1.89
C ALA A 26 -5.61 -11.27 -3.22
N TYR A 27 -4.68 -10.33 -3.25
CA TYR A 27 -3.81 -10.05 -4.38
C TYR A 27 -2.35 -10.13 -3.93
N LEU A 28 -1.51 -10.77 -4.72
CA LEU A 28 -0.08 -10.52 -4.69
C LEU A 28 0.20 -9.28 -5.53
N PHE A 29 0.94 -8.31 -5.03
CA PHE A 29 1.32 -7.13 -5.79
C PHE A 29 2.82 -6.82 -5.66
N GLY A 30 3.24 -5.61 -6.01
CA GLY A 30 4.60 -5.17 -5.76
C GLY A 30 5.64 -5.65 -6.76
N SER A 31 6.84 -5.95 -6.27
CA SER A 31 8.01 -6.33 -7.08
C SER A 31 7.84 -7.72 -7.70
N TYR A 32 7.25 -8.67 -6.96
CA TYR A 32 6.90 -10.02 -7.43
C TYR A 32 5.91 -9.99 -8.57
N ALA A 33 4.79 -9.27 -8.42
CA ALA A 33 3.76 -9.24 -9.46
C ALA A 33 4.23 -8.57 -10.75
N ARG A 34 5.25 -7.70 -10.68
CA ARG A 34 5.88 -7.03 -11.85
C ARG A 34 7.01 -7.84 -12.51
N GLY A 35 7.29 -9.07 -12.06
CA GLY A 35 8.38 -9.90 -12.59
C GLY A 35 9.77 -9.31 -12.37
N ARG A 36 9.91 -8.40 -11.38
CA ARG A 36 11.17 -7.73 -11.01
C ARG A 36 11.66 -8.20 -9.64
N ALA A 37 11.12 -9.30 -9.12
CA ALA A 37 11.57 -9.88 -7.89
C ALA A 37 13.02 -10.37 -8.03
N TRP A 38 13.84 -9.91 -7.10
CA TRP A 38 15.17 -10.45 -6.82
C TRP A 38 15.03 -11.46 -5.67
N ALA A 39 16.04 -12.30 -5.45
CA ALA A 39 16.02 -13.36 -4.43
C ALA A 39 15.79 -12.90 -2.96
N GLN A 40 15.69 -11.59 -2.71
CA GLN A 40 15.45 -10.96 -1.40
C GLN A 40 14.25 -9.98 -1.45
N SER A 41 13.34 -10.13 -2.42
CA SER A 41 12.19 -9.23 -2.51
C SER A 41 11.17 -9.56 -1.43
N ASP A 42 10.62 -8.51 -0.82
CA ASP A 42 9.49 -8.57 0.11
C ASP A 42 8.23 -9.06 -0.62
N VAL A 43 7.45 -9.93 0.02
CA VAL A 43 6.19 -10.44 -0.51
C VAL A 43 5.06 -9.49 -0.12
N ASP A 44 4.60 -8.69 -1.08
CA ASP A 44 3.52 -7.73 -0.90
C ASP A 44 2.15 -8.37 -1.17
N VAL A 45 1.30 -8.50 -0.16
CA VAL A 45 -0.07 -9.04 -0.29
C VAL A 45 -1.12 -8.01 0.10
N ALA A 46 -2.11 -7.80 -0.76
CA ALA A 46 -3.22 -6.91 -0.51
C ALA A 46 -4.52 -7.71 -0.30
N VAL A 47 -5.24 -7.40 0.78
CA VAL A 47 -6.45 -8.13 1.18
C VAL A 47 -7.65 -7.19 1.23
N LEU A 48 -8.76 -7.60 0.62
CA LEU A 48 -10.06 -6.94 0.77
C LEU A 48 -10.92 -7.72 1.75
N LEU A 49 -11.44 -7.01 2.75
CA LEU A 49 -12.36 -7.55 3.74
C LEU A 49 -13.80 -7.20 3.39
N GLU A 50 -14.71 -8.06 3.84
CA GLU A 50 -16.14 -7.89 3.65
C GLU A 50 -16.68 -6.66 4.39
N GLY A 51 -17.54 -5.91 3.71
CA GLY A 51 -18.23 -4.75 4.26
C GLY A 51 -17.29 -3.57 4.54
N ARG A 52 -17.54 -2.89 5.68
CA ARG A 52 -16.77 -1.72 6.14
C ARG A 52 -16.18 -2.03 7.52
N PRO A 53 -15.09 -2.81 7.59
CA PRO A 53 -14.45 -3.13 8.85
C PRO A 53 -13.96 -1.85 9.54
N GLY A 54 -14.08 -1.82 10.87
CA GLY A 54 -13.44 -0.79 11.67
C GLY A 54 -11.93 -1.03 11.81
N ASP A 55 -11.21 -0.02 12.29
CA ASP A 55 -9.74 -0.02 12.31
C ASP A 55 -9.13 -1.19 13.09
N HIS A 56 -9.74 -1.57 14.22
CA HIS A 56 -9.28 -2.73 15.00
C HIS A 56 -9.35 -4.03 14.21
N ARG A 57 -10.49 -4.29 13.53
CA ARG A 57 -10.66 -5.50 12.72
C ARG A 57 -9.68 -5.52 11.54
N CYS A 58 -9.41 -4.37 10.92
CA CYS A 58 -8.40 -4.27 9.86
C CYS A 58 -7.01 -4.59 10.38
N LEU A 59 -6.65 -4.08 11.56
CA LEU A 59 -5.35 -4.34 12.18
C LEU A 59 -5.19 -5.82 12.56
N ASP A 60 -6.17 -6.40 13.24
CA ASP A 60 -6.15 -7.80 13.65
C ASP A 60 -5.99 -8.72 12.44
N MET A 61 -6.78 -8.46 11.38
CA MET A 61 -6.70 -9.22 10.14
C MET A 61 -5.36 -9.03 9.42
N ARG A 62 -4.79 -7.81 9.45
CA ARG A 62 -3.47 -7.56 8.88
C ARG A 62 -2.41 -8.41 9.58
N LEU A 63 -2.42 -8.46 10.91
CA LEU A 63 -1.46 -9.24 11.70
C LEU A 63 -1.64 -10.75 11.50
N GLU A 64 -2.89 -11.22 11.46
CA GLU A 64 -3.22 -12.62 11.17
C GLU A 64 -2.65 -13.05 9.81
N VAL A 65 -2.89 -12.25 8.77
CA VAL A 65 -2.40 -12.53 7.42
C VAL A 65 -0.87 -12.49 7.36
N ILE A 66 -0.22 -11.53 8.03
CA ILE A 66 1.25 -11.50 8.11
C ILE A 66 1.78 -12.81 8.69
N GLY A 67 1.28 -13.22 9.87
CA GLY A 67 1.74 -14.43 10.54
C GLY A 67 1.49 -15.71 9.72
N GLY A 68 0.31 -15.83 9.11
CA GLY A 68 -0.01 -16.98 8.27
C GLY A 68 0.84 -17.06 7.00
N LEU A 69 1.08 -15.93 6.34
CA LEU A 69 1.95 -15.87 5.16
C LEU A 69 3.41 -16.18 5.50
N MET A 70 3.94 -15.66 6.60
CA MET A 70 5.30 -16.01 7.06
C MET A 70 5.44 -17.51 7.29
N GLY A 71 4.41 -18.14 7.87
CA GLY A 71 4.37 -19.58 8.11
C GLY A 71 4.35 -20.42 6.82
N ILE A 72 3.60 -19.99 5.81
CA ILE A 72 3.45 -20.71 4.52
C ILE A 72 4.68 -20.49 3.63
N LEU A 73 5.16 -19.25 3.56
CA LEU A 73 6.23 -18.86 2.64
C LEU A 73 7.63 -19.03 3.25
N HIS A 74 7.72 -19.35 4.54
CA HIS A 74 8.97 -19.50 5.29
C HIS A 74 9.91 -18.29 5.15
N THR A 75 9.33 -17.09 5.15
CA THR A 75 10.06 -15.81 5.08
C THR A 75 9.47 -14.81 6.05
N ASP A 76 10.32 -13.94 6.59
CA ASP A 76 9.90 -12.84 7.47
C ASP A 76 9.58 -11.55 6.67
N ASP A 77 9.94 -11.52 5.38
CA ASP A 77 9.80 -10.35 4.52
C ASP A 77 8.42 -10.33 3.85
N VAL A 78 7.37 -10.07 4.64
CA VAL A 78 5.97 -9.99 4.17
C VAL A 78 5.36 -8.64 4.57
N ASP A 79 4.82 -7.90 3.60
CA ASP A 79 3.95 -6.74 3.86
C ASP A 79 2.51 -7.02 3.43
N VAL A 80 1.58 -6.64 4.30
CA VAL A 80 0.14 -6.83 4.08
C VAL A 80 -0.57 -5.49 4.06
N LEU A 81 -1.29 -5.23 2.97
CA LEU A 81 -2.11 -4.05 2.78
C LEU A 81 -3.60 -4.39 2.90
N ILE A 82 -4.32 -3.70 3.79
CA ILE A 82 -5.79 -3.80 3.85
C ILE A 82 -6.42 -2.80 2.85
N LEU A 83 -7.02 -3.34 1.79
CA LEU A 83 -7.58 -2.54 0.69
C LEU A 83 -8.72 -1.63 1.13
N ASN A 84 -9.46 -1.98 2.18
CA ASN A 84 -10.55 -1.15 2.73
C ASN A 84 -10.06 0.21 3.26
N GLN A 85 -8.80 0.30 3.71
CA GLN A 85 -8.19 1.53 4.27
C GLN A 85 -7.17 2.16 3.31
N ALA A 86 -6.85 1.50 2.20
CA ALA A 86 -5.81 1.93 1.29
C ALA A 86 -6.22 3.17 0.46
N PRO A 87 -5.32 4.14 0.26
CA PRO A 87 -5.58 5.27 -0.64
C PRO A 87 -5.88 4.82 -2.08
N PRO A 88 -6.70 5.58 -2.85
CA PRO A 88 -7.09 5.19 -4.21
C PRO A 88 -5.90 4.90 -5.14
N ALA A 89 -4.82 5.68 -5.01
CA ALA A 89 -3.60 5.49 -5.80
C ALA A 89 -2.94 4.12 -5.56
N LEU A 90 -2.90 3.68 -4.29
CA LEU A 90 -2.30 2.41 -3.91
C LEU A 90 -3.20 1.24 -4.30
N ARG A 91 -4.52 1.35 -4.06
CA ARG A 91 -5.50 0.37 -4.56
C ARG A 91 -5.40 0.19 -6.07
N TYR A 92 -5.31 1.28 -6.83
CA TYR A 92 -5.14 1.20 -8.28
C TYR A 92 -3.85 0.50 -8.68
N SER A 93 -2.74 0.73 -7.96
CA SER A 93 -1.48 0.01 -8.21
C SER A 93 -1.62 -1.50 -8.00
N VAL A 94 -2.32 -1.91 -6.93
CA VAL A 94 -2.63 -3.33 -6.68
C VAL A 94 -3.47 -3.91 -7.81
N LEU A 95 -4.50 -3.21 -8.27
CA LEU A 95 -5.37 -3.71 -9.33
C LEU A 95 -4.70 -3.77 -10.70
N ARG A 96 -3.78 -2.83 -10.99
CA ARG A 96 -3.08 -2.74 -12.27
C ARG A 96 -2.05 -3.85 -12.42
N ASP A 97 -1.25 -4.07 -11.38
CA ASP A 97 -0.08 -4.96 -11.45
C ASP A 97 -0.28 -6.27 -10.69
N GLY A 98 -1.30 -6.36 -9.84
CA GLY A 98 -1.47 -7.48 -8.92
C GLY A 98 -2.05 -8.74 -9.56
N ILE A 99 -1.62 -9.87 -9.02
CA ILE A 99 -2.07 -11.22 -9.36
C ILE A 99 -3.07 -11.66 -8.30
N VAL A 100 -4.24 -12.16 -8.71
CA VAL A 100 -5.26 -12.66 -7.76
C VAL A 100 -4.74 -13.96 -7.13
N LEU A 101 -4.66 -13.99 -5.81
CA LEU A 101 -4.35 -15.21 -5.04
C LEU A 101 -5.63 -15.91 -4.58
N PHE A 102 -6.65 -15.14 -4.22
CA PHE A 102 -7.92 -15.68 -3.73
C PHE A 102 -9.08 -14.76 -4.09
N CYS A 103 -10.22 -15.35 -4.44
CA CYS A 103 -11.45 -14.62 -4.73
C CYS A 103 -12.67 -15.42 -4.28
N ARG A 104 -13.30 -14.98 -3.19
CA ARG A 104 -14.54 -15.57 -2.67
C ARG A 104 -15.76 -15.17 -3.48
N ASP A 105 -15.84 -13.89 -3.85
CA ASP A 105 -16.97 -13.34 -4.60
C ASP A 105 -16.47 -12.49 -5.78
N ARG A 106 -16.74 -12.99 -6.98
CA ARG A 106 -16.35 -12.33 -8.23
C ARG A 106 -17.13 -11.05 -8.50
N GLN A 107 -18.36 -10.94 -8.02
CA GLN A 107 -19.16 -9.73 -8.18
C GLN A 107 -18.56 -8.60 -7.32
N VAL A 108 -18.21 -8.90 -6.07
CA VAL A 108 -17.51 -7.94 -5.19
C VAL A 108 -16.17 -7.51 -5.78
N MET A 109 -15.43 -8.43 -6.41
CA MET A 109 -14.19 -8.10 -7.15
C MET A 109 -14.42 -7.08 -8.26
N ILE A 110 -15.46 -7.26 -9.07
CA ILE A 110 -15.78 -6.37 -10.18
C ILE A 110 -16.18 -5.00 -9.64
N GLU A 111 -17.05 -4.95 -8.63
CA GLU A 111 -17.50 -3.70 -8.00
C GLU A 111 -16.34 -2.93 -7.37
N PHE A 112 -15.47 -3.62 -6.63
CA PHE A 112 -14.28 -3.02 -6.04
C PHE A 112 -13.32 -2.47 -7.12
N ARG A 113 -13.14 -3.20 -8.22
CA ARG A 113 -12.30 -2.76 -9.36
C ARG A 113 -12.84 -1.50 -10.02
N VAL A 114 -14.14 -1.47 -10.31
CA VAL A 114 -14.80 -0.32 -10.94
C VAL A 114 -14.75 0.89 -10.00
N GLY A 115 -15.10 0.71 -8.72
CA GLY A 115 -15.05 1.78 -7.72
C GLY A 115 -13.65 2.38 -7.58
N THR A 116 -12.64 1.53 -7.43
CA THR A 116 -11.24 1.96 -7.34
C THR A 116 -10.77 2.69 -8.60
N LEU A 117 -11.15 2.23 -9.78
CA LEU A 117 -10.78 2.89 -11.03
C LEU A 117 -11.38 4.31 -11.12
N ASN A 118 -12.65 4.45 -10.79
CA ASN A 118 -13.32 5.76 -10.79
C ASN A 118 -12.67 6.72 -9.80
N GLU A 119 -12.48 6.29 -8.54
CA GLU A 119 -11.81 7.12 -7.52
C GLU A 119 -10.38 7.50 -7.93
N TYR A 120 -9.62 6.57 -8.54
CA TYR A 120 -8.28 6.87 -9.03
C TYR A 120 -8.31 7.91 -10.17
N LEU A 121 -9.24 7.79 -11.12
CA LEU A 121 -9.35 8.73 -12.24
C LEU A 121 -9.70 10.15 -11.76
N ASP A 122 -10.57 10.26 -10.76
CA ASP A 122 -10.89 11.54 -10.11
C ASP A 122 -9.69 12.12 -9.36
N PHE A 123 -8.87 11.26 -8.74
CA PHE A 123 -7.69 11.67 -7.98
C PHE A 123 -6.44 11.92 -8.85
N LYS A 124 -6.38 11.35 -10.05
CA LYS A 124 -5.23 11.41 -10.97
C LYS A 124 -4.73 12.83 -11.30
N PRO A 125 -5.60 13.84 -11.52
CA PRO A 125 -5.15 15.21 -11.74
C PRO A 125 -4.37 15.80 -10.55
N PHE A 126 -4.79 15.46 -9.32
CA PHE A 126 -4.12 15.91 -8.09
C PHE A 126 -2.75 15.26 -7.94
N LEU A 127 -2.64 13.96 -8.19
CA LEU A 127 -1.36 13.25 -8.20
C LEU A 127 -0.38 13.86 -9.20
N LYS A 128 -0.86 14.20 -10.41
CA LYS A 128 -0.03 14.82 -11.44
C LYS A 128 0.51 16.17 -10.97
N ARG A 129 -0.37 17.07 -10.49
CA ARG A 129 0.05 18.39 -9.98
C ARG A 129 1.04 18.27 -8.82
N HIS A 130 0.80 17.34 -7.90
CA HIS A 130 1.69 17.11 -6.77
C HIS A 130 3.06 16.60 -7.23
N GLY A 131 3.09 15.64 -8.15
CA GLY A 131 4.32 15.14 -8.76
C GLY A 131 5.11 16.22 -9.51
N ASP A 132 4.43 17.03 -10.32
CA ASP A 132 5.05 18.14 -11.05
C ASP A 132 5.71 19.15 -10.08
N ALA A 133 5.01 19.50 -8.98
CA ALA A 133 5.55 20.40 -7.96
C ALA A 133 6.76 19.82 -7.21
N ILE A 134 6.74 18.51 -6.90
CA ILE A 134 7.89 17.81 -6.30
C ILE A 134 9.08 17.85 -7.25
N LEU A 135 8.88 17.54 -8.53
CA LEU A 135 9.95 17.56 -9.55
C LEU A 135 10.51 18.98 -9.75
N GLU A 136 9.67 20.00 -9.69
CA GLU A 136 10.10 21.40 -9.76
C GLU A 136 11.02 21.76 -8.58
N LYS A 137 10.64 21.38 -7.35
CA LYS A 137 11.50 21.55 -6.17
C LYS A 137 12.80 20.76 -6.28
N ALA A 138 12.76 19.55 -6.84
CA ALA A 138 13.95 18.74 -7.10
C ALA A 138 14.94 19.48 -7.99
N ARG A 139 14.44 20.03 -9.11
CA ARG A 139 15.26 20.79 -10.07
C ARG A 139 15.87 22.06 -9.47
N LYS A 140 15.17 22.70 -8.55
CA LYS A 140 15.65 23.89 -7.84
C LYS A 140 16.64 23.58 -6.70
N GLY A 141 16.82 22.30 -6.35
CA GLY A 141 17.65 21.87 -5.22
C GLY A 141 16.95 22.00 -3.86
N ASP A 142 15.67 22.37 -3.84
CA ASP A 142 14.89 22.66 -2.62
C ASP A 142 14.16 21.43 -2.07
N LEU A 143 14.37 20.23 -2.65
CA LEU A 143 13.63 19.02 -2.27
C LEU A 143 13.83 18.63 -0.80
N LEU A 144 15.06 18.82 -0.30
CA LEU A 144 15.47 18.53 1.08
C LEU A 144 15.35 19.76 2.00
N GLY A 145 15.03 20.93 1.43
CA GLY A 145 14.72 22.15 2.16
C GLY A 145 13.30 22.09 2.69
N GLY A 146 13.07 21.25 3.69
CA GLY A 146 11.76 21.15 4.35
C GLY A 146 11.27 22.50 4.90
N TYR A 147 9.97 22.58 5.18
CA TYR A 147 9.37 23.70 5.90
C TYR A 147 9.93 23.71 7.34
N ASP A 148 10.94 24.55 7.59
CA ASP A 148 11.55 24.70 8.91
C ASP A 148 10.67 25.63 9.76
N ALA A 149 9.70 25.05 10.47
CA ALA A 149 8.80 25.80 11.36
C ALA A 149 9.57 26.58 12.46
N HIS A 150 10.82 26.22 12.74
CA HIS A 150 11.66 26.90 13.73
C HIS A 150 12.42 28.09 13.18
N LYS A 151 12.70 28.17 11.87
CA LYS A 151 13.32 29.36 11.24
C LYS A 151 12.46 30.60 11.42
N ASP A 152 11.17 30.48 11.14
CA ASP A 152 10.19 31.58 11.30
C ASP A 152 10.01 31.97 12.77
N ALA A 153 10.04 31.01 13.69
CA ALA A 153 9.93 31.27 15.13
C ALA A 153 11.15 32.03 15.68
N LEU A 154 12.36 31.66 15.24
CA LEU A 154 13.61 32.31 15.64
C LEU A 154 13.72 33.74 15.09
N GLU A 155 13.31 33.98 13.84
CA GLU A 155 13.25 35.33 13.29
C GLU A 155 12.25 36.22 14.04
N ARG A 156 11.08 35.68 14.39
CA ARG A 156 10.08 36.41 15.20
C ARG A 156 10.65 36.76 16.57
N TYR A 157 11.35 35.84 17.23
CA TYR A 157 11.96 36.09 18.54
C TYR A 157 13.09 37.13 18.46
N ARG A 158 13.90 37.12 17.38
CA ARG A 158 14.95 38.12 17.13
C ARG A 158 14.36 39.52 16.98
N ARG A 159 13.32 39.67 16.15
CA ARG A 159 12.63 40.95 15.95
C ARG A 159 11.93 41.45 17.22
N LEU A 160 11.42 40.52 18.05
CA LEU A 160 10.81 40.88 19.33
C LEU A 160 11.87 41.39 20.33
N ARG A 161 13.03 40.75 20.38
CA ARG A 161 14.15 41.14 21.24
C ARG A 161 14.76 42.49 20.85
N GLU A 162 14.84 42.78 19.55
CA GLU A 162 15.28 44.09 19.03
C GLU A 162 14.28 45.22 19.32
N ARG A 163 13.00 44.92 19.51
CA ARG A 163 11.96 45.90 19.88
C ARG A 163 11.84 46.16 21.37
N LEU A 164 12.38 45.27 22.20
CA LEU A 164 12.31 45.33 23.66
C LEU A 164 13.64 45.78 24.30
N ALA A 165 14.65 46.07 23.48
CA ALA A 165 15.92 46.70 23.87
C ALA A 165 15.91 48.17 23.42
#